data_AF-A0A1N6UAW5-F1
#
_entry.id   AF-A0A1N6UAW5-F1
#
_cell.length_a   1.000
_cell.length_b   1.000
_cell.length_c   1.000
_cell.angle_alpha   90.00
_cell.angle_beta   90.00
_cell.angle_gamma   90.00
#
_symmetry.space_group_name_H-M   'P 1'
#
loop_
_entity.id
_entity.type
_entity.pdbx_description
1 polymer ?
#
loop_
_entity_poly.entity_id
_entity_poly.type
_entity_poly.pdbx_seq_one_letter_code
_entity_poly.pdbx_strand_id
1 'polypeptide(L)'
;MKKNNILKSTLAAMLVLGLASCENDDTSAQIAEEQQEEQTPEQPMTDELTSVVLNEVRYQGEDTIEILNNGTESVDLTNYWLCLGPGQYVEIGTLTPIRGSIDLASSEYLVVSYDLPDNEGGLGLYNTNEFTNSNALVDFVQWGATGSARENVAIAAGQWVAGDFVPVVTNANNAIAYDGEGDVATDWNETTTLTFGEVNVITEPITSSFNITITNIINYLAVQVFNTPNGADAPGPVTNKDGSYYFDFQAVPGSKLSFATMQVVSNDWFYAPVATGLELFENGNPVTGDVTNKIYLWDSGTEAENPETFTSVPGGDVAGEPDDDNTVRIVTTDVTSMVKVTLDYDESTRTFRLLITNLKGAMDANVPVILAPGIAVIHALDNALFTTGEPDRELGLAKIAVQGNPSNLYEWFTETGSTGAPLRLSSSYGVFAPAVAYAFESESDPVFTQGQAAVVGSGIEESAEDGNNQIIFDYINTTLGIPVAKSNEAMPIAPGQSFTFTLEDVPAGYKFGYNTMLVSSNDWFMAYNNEGYPLFDENGTPKSGPDATEKSYLYDAGTEVDQAVGFGADQPMRQSGPNSGAADENTAIRRVSEIEDLQFGKGIISSPAGVVGYGDPRGGYNLVKVTISAN
;
A
#
# COMPACT_ATOMS: atom_id res chain seq x y z
N MET A 1 -42.79 -9.64 41.57
CA MET A 1 -43.44 -8.32 41.72
C MET A 1 -42.92 -7.42 40.61
N LYS A 2 -43.85 -6.83 39.84
CA LYS A 2 -43.75 -5.85 38.73
C LYS A 2 -42.53 -5.89 37.76
N LYS A 3 -42.90 -6.14 36.50
CA LYS A 3 -42.11 -6.27 35.26
C LYS A 3 -41.29 -5.02 34.91
N ASN A 4 -40.05 -5.22 34.43
CA ASN A 4 -39.30 -4.24 33.65
C ASN A 4 -39.15 -4.76 32.21
N ASN A 5 -39.49 -3.92 31.25
CA ASN A 5 -39.39 -4.16 29.81
C ASN A 5 -38.86 -2.88 29.15
N ILE A 6 -37.86 -3.05 28.27
CA ILE A 6 -37.81 -2.54 26.89
C ILE A 6 -37.44 -1.06 26.62
N LEU A 7 -36.31 -0.94 25.89
CA LEU A 7 -35.94 -0.07 24.75
C LEU A 7 -35.91 1.48 24.84
N LYS A 8 -34.75 1.96 24.30
CA LYS A 8 -34.51 3.05 23.33
C LYS A 8 -34.66 4.51 23.78
N SER A 9 -33.50 5.13 23.96
CA SER A 9 -33.22 6.57 23.83
C SER A 9 -32.48 6.79 22.48
N THR A 10 -32.44 7.95 21.81
CA THR A 10 -32.77 9.33 22.18
C THR A 10 -32.83 10.16 20.89
N LEU A 11 -33.79 11.08 20.74
CA LEU A 11 -33.66 12.26 19.89
C LEU A 11 -34.46 13.43 20.47
N ALA A 12 -33.82 14.60 20.44
CA ALA A 12 -34.34 15.96 20.42
C ALA A 12 -34.83 16.66 21.70
N ALA A 13 -34.16 17.80 21.92
CA ALA A 13 -34.66 19.13 22.28
C ALA A 13 -35.14 19.38 23.72
N MET A 14 -34.40 20.26 24.41
CA MET A 14 -34.92 21.03 25.54
C MET A 14 -34.51 22.51 25.42
N LEU A 15 -35.54 23.32 25.20
CA LEU A 15 -35.61 24.77 25.37
C LEU A 15 -35.90 25.06 26.85
N VAL A 16 -35.16 25.99 27.48
CA VAL A 16 -35.47 26.51 28.83
C VAL A 16 -35.50 28.04 28.81
N LEU A 17 -36.49 28.56 29.53
CA LEU A 17 -36.98 29.93 29.66
C LEU A 17 -36.00 30.90 30.37
N GLY A 18 -36.24 32.21 30.20
CA GLY A 18 -36.29 33.11 31.36
C GLY A 18 -35.83 34.57 31.21
N LEU A 19 -36.76 35.45 30.82
CA LEU A 19 -37.07 36.80 31.35
C LEU A 19 -35.95 37.83 31.69
N ALA A 20 -35.96 38.90 30.88
CA ALA A 20 -36.02 40.35 31.20
C ALA A 20 -35.01 41.03 32.15
N SER A 21 -34.22 41.97 31.60
CA SER A 21 -34.14 43.38 32.06
C SER A 21 -33.31 44.26 31.11
N CYS A 22 -33.65 45.54 31.05
CA CYS A 22 -33.11 46.59 30.18
C CYS A 22 -31.63 46.97 30.43
N GLU A 23 -31.11 47.70 29.43
CA GLU A 23 -30.02 48.69 29.42
C GLU A 23 -28.63 48.23 28.93
N ASN A 24 -28.26 48.86 27.80
CA ASN A 24 -26.92 49.23 27.30
C ASN A 24 -25.82 48.17 27.37
N ASP A 25 -25.42 47.65 26.19
CA ASP A 25 -24.18 48.03 25.48
C ASP A 25 -23.93 47.00 24.36
N ASP A 26 -24.65 47.11 23.23
CA ASP A 26 -24.35 46.27 22.05
C ASP A 26 -23.31 46.99 21.18
N THR A 27 -22.05 46.82 21.56
CA THR A 27 -20.98 46.81 20.56
C THR A 27 -21.18 45.56 19.72
N SER A 28 -21.80 45.74 18.56
CA SER A 28 -21.84 44.72 17.52
C SER A 28 -20.41 44.55 17.02
N ALA A 29 -19.75 43.48 17.46
CA ALA A 29 -18.57 42.98 16.77
C ALA A 29 -19.03 42.50 15.39
N GLN A 30 -19.00 43.42 14.42
CA GLN A 30 -18.88 43.04 13.02
C GLN A 30 -17.57 42.27 12.91
N ILE A 31 -17.67 40.96 12.66
CA ILE A 31 -16.56 40.24 12.06
C ILE A 31 -16.45 40.84 10.67
N ALA A 32 -15.52 41.79 10.52
CA ALA A 32 -15.09 42.23 9.21
C ALA A 32 -14.43 41.01 8.57
N GLU A 33 -15.02 40.51 7.48
CA GLU A 33 -14.24 39.83 6.47
C GLU A 33 -13.18 40.83 6.03
N GLU A 34 -11.94 40.67 6.49
CA GLU A 34 -10.79 41.32 5.88
C GLU A 34 -10.70 40.77 4.46
N GLN A 35 -11.34 41.47 3.53
CA GLN A 35 -10.97 41.40 2.13
C GLN A 35 -9.51 41.87 2.08
N GLN A 36 -8.57 40.94 1.96
CA GLN A 36 -7.23 41.28 1.48
C GLN A 36 -7.43 41.98 0.13
N GLU A 37 -7.15 43.28 0.08
CA GLU A 37 -7.01 43.96 -1.20
C GLU A 37 -5.92 43.22 -1.98
N GLU A 38 -6.30 42.62 -3.11
CA GLU A 38 -5.40 41.94 -4.03
C GLU A 38 -4.45 43.01 -4.58
N GLN A 39 -3.29 43.16 -3.93
CA GLN A 39 -2.28 44.13 -4.32
C GLN A 39 -1.76 43.70 -5.69
N THR A 40 -1.91 44.54 -6.70
CA THR A 40 -1.41 44.23 -8.04
C THR A 40 0.11 44.08 -7.95
N PRO A 41 0.70 42.97 -8.44
CA PRO A 41 2.14 42.78 -8.43
C PRO A 41 2.81 43.97 -9.12
N GLU A 42 3.73 44.64 -8.42
CA GLU A 42 4.51 45.75 -8.97
C GLU A 42 5.83 45.21 -9.51
N GLN A 43 6.23 45.70 -10.67
CA GLN A 43 7.50 45.32 -11.28
C GLN A 43 8.66 45.88 -10.44
N PRO A 44 9.67 45.07 -10.08
CA PRO A 44 10.75 45.55 -9.23
C PRO A 44 11.67 46.46 -10.04
N MET A 45 11.68 47.75 -9.70
CA MET A 45 12.45 48.80 -10.36
C MET A 45 13.37 49.50 -9.36
N THR A 46 14.53 49.95 -9.85
CA THR A 46 15.53 50.69 -9.08
C THR A 46 15.77 52.07 -9.70
N ASP A 47 16.34 52.99 -8.92
CA ASP A 47 16.76 54.32 -9.41
C ASP A 47 18.13 54.29 -10.13
N GLU A 48 18.77 53.12 -10.24
CA GLU A 48 20.05 52.96 -10.94
C GLU A 48 19.87 53.18 -12.45
N LEU A 49 20.90 53.73 -13.10
CA LEU A 49 20.84 53.97 -14.55
C LEU A 49 20.86 52.64 -15.31
N THR A 50 21.80 51.77 -14.97
CA THR A 50 21.99 50.47 -15.62
C THR A 50 21.92 49.37 -14.58
N SER A 51 20.83 48.62 -14.58
CA SER A 51 20.63 47.48 -13.69
C SER A 51 19.85 46.41 -14.42
N VAL A 52 20.36 45.18 -14.41
CA VAL A 52 19.69 44.01 -14.98
C VAL A 52 19.86 42.85 -14.02
N VAL A 53 18.81 42.07 -13.84
CA VAL A 53 18.75 40.95 -12.89
C VAL A 53 18.15 39.73 -13.58
N LEU A 54 18.56 38.54 -13.15
CA LEU A 54 17.81 37.31 -13.38
C LEU A 54 16.46 37.46 -12.66
N ASN A 55 15.37 37.15 -13.34
CA ASN A 55 14.02 37.41 -12.82
C ASN A 55 13.20 36.14 -12.62
N GLU A 56 13.28 35.19 -13.55
CA GLU A 56 12.57 33.92 -13.48
C GLU A 56 13.42 32.85 -14.19
N VAL A 57 13.59 31.68 -13.57
CA VAL A 57 14.39 30.58 -14.10
C VAL A 57 13.60 29.27 -14.01
N ARG A 58 13.19 28.75 -15.16
CA ARG A 58 12.65 27.40 -15.31
C ARG A 58 13.81 26.47 -15.65
N TYR A 59 14.30 25.76 -14.64
CA TYR A 59 15.52 24.96 -14.67
C TYR A 59 15.30 23.50 -15.08
N GLN A 60 14.05 23.15 -15.43
CA GLN A 60 13.66 21.85 -15.98
C GLN A 60 12.77 22.02 -17.21
N GLY A 61 12.78 21.01 -18.07
CA GLY A 61 11.87 20.92 -19.21
C GLY A 61 12.35 21.74 -20.41
N GLU A 62 11.86 22.98 -20.56
CA GLU A 62 12.21 23.84 -21.71
C GLU A 62 13.44 24.73 -21.48
N ASP A 63 13.98 24.72 -20.25
CA ASP A 63 15.12 25.52 -19.81
C ASP A 63 15.05 26.98 -20.24
N THR A 64 14.27 27.76 -19.48
CA THR A 64 13.93 29.13 -19.80
C THR A 64 14.46 30.08 -18.73
N ILE A 65 15.14 31.14 -19.17
CA ILE A 65 15.73 32.16 -18.30
C ILE A 65 15.16 33.51 -18.71
N GLU A 66 14.70 34.26 -17.73
CA GLU A 66 14.31 35.65 -17.87
C GLU A 66 15.30 36.60 -17.22
N ILE A 67 15.60 37.68 -17.94
CA ILE A 67 16.37 38.81 -17.45
C ILE A 67 15.46 40.04 -17.48
N LEU A 68 15.37 40.74 -16.36
CA LEU A 68 14.66 42.01 -16.24
C LEU A 68 15.66 43.16 -16.26
N ASN A 69 15.38 44.21 -17.04
CA ASN A 69 16.01 45.51 -16.84
C ASN A 69 15.24 46.32 -15.80
N ASN A 70 15.71 46.25 -14.54
CA ASN A 70 15.18 47.01 -13.42
C ASN A 70 15.86 48.38 -13.24
N GLY A 71 16.69 48.81 -14.19
CA GLY A 71 17.27 50.16 -14.25
C GLY A 71 16.41 51.13 -15.05
N THR A 72 16.85 52.39 -15.09
CA THR A 72 16.12 53.49 -15.75
C THR A 72 16.54 53.77 -17.20
N GLU A 73 17.65 53.18 -17.67
CA GLU A 73 18.14 53.29 -19.05
C GLU A 73 18.13 51.94 -19.80
N SER A 74 18.22 51.98 -21.14
CA SER A 74 18.35 50.77 -21.97
C SER A 74 19.73 50.13 -21.79
N VAL A 75 19.79 48.80 -21.76
CA VAL A 75 21.04 48.03 -21.61
C VAL A 75 21.21 47.08 -22.80
N ASP A 76 22.35 47.19 -23.48
CA ASP A 76 22.73 46.26 -24.55
C ASP A 76 23.40 45.00 -23.95
N LEU A 77 22.67 43.89 -23.96
CA LEU A 77 23.11 42.61 -23.42
C LEU A 77 23.96 41.79 -24.40
N THR A 78 24.32 42.33 -25.58
CA THR A 78 25.04 41.58 -26.62
C THR A 78 26.32 40.89 -26.11
N ASN A 79 27.08 41.55 -25.24
CA ASN A 79 28.35 41.02 -24.70
C ASN A 79 28.23 40.49 -23.26
N TYR A 80 27.00 40.33 -22.74
CA TYR A 80 26.74 39.71 -21.45
C TYR A 80 26.73 38.19 -21.60
N TRP A 81 26.96 37.48 -20.49
CA TRP A 81 27.16 36.03 -20.48
C TRP A 81 26.34 35.37 -19.38
N LEU A 82 25.78 34.21 -19.69
CA LEU A 82 25.23 33.28 -18.72
C LEU A 82 26.28 32.20 -18.44
N CYS A 83 26.54 31.88 -17.18
CA CYS A 83 27.58 30.92 -16.80
C CYS A 83 27.14 30.00 -15.66
N LEU A 84 27.23 28.68 -15.90
CA LEU A 84 26.98 27.64 -14.90
C LEU A 84 28.29 27.15 -14.25
N GLY A 85 29.42 27.29 -14.95
CA GLY A 85 30.68 26.76 -14.47
C GLY A 85 31.78 26.71 -15.53
N PRO A 86 32.94 26.11 -15.20
CA PRO A 86 34.03 25.90 -16.15
C PRO A 86 33.55 25.14 -17.40
N GLY A 87 33.65 25.79 -18.57
CA GLY A 87 33.25 25.19 -19.85
C GLY A 87 31.75 25.19 -20.14
N GLN A 88 30.91 25.69 -19.22
CA GLN A 88 29.46 25.81 -19.39
C GLN A 88 29.07 27.29 -19.26
N TYR A 89 29.08 27.99 -20.40
CA TYR A 89 28.70 29.39 -20.51
C TYR A 89 28.27 29.73 -21.93
N VAL A 90 27.46 30.76 -22.08
CA VAL A 90 26.98 31.27 -23.38
C VAL A 90 26.90 32.80 -23.38
N GLU A 91 27.25 33.41 -24.51
CA GLU A 91 27.11 34.85 -24.73
C GLU A 91 25.68 35.16 -25.17
N ILE A 92 25.00 36.09 -24.48
CA ILE A 92 23.59 36.40 -24.71
C ILE A 92 23.35 36.89 -26.15
N GLY A 93 24.29 37.65 -26.72
CA GLY A 93 24.24 38.09 -28.12
C GLY A 93 24.18 36.97 -29.17
N THR A 94 24.51 35.74 -28.78
CA THR A 94 24.44 34.56 -29.66
C THR A 94 23.14 33.77 -29.52
N LEU A 95 22.35 34.04 -28.47
CA LEU A 95 21.06 33.41 -28.25
C LEU A 95 19.98 34.06 -29.12
N THR A 96 18.97 33.29 -29.48
CA THR A 96 17.76 33.82 -30.12
C THR A 96 16.72 34.08 -29.03
N PRO A 97 16.28 35.34 -28.82
CA PRO A 97 15.24 35.64 -27.84
C PRO A 97 13.96 34.85 -28.14
N ILE A 98 13.41 34.21 -27.11
CA ILE A 98 12.06 33.63 -27.12
C ILE A 98 11.04 34.79 -27.05
N ARG A 99 11.33 35.77 -26.19
CA ARG A 99 10.57 37.01 -26.01
C ARG A 99 11.53 38.16 -25.69
N GLY A 100 11.15 39.38 -26.03
CA GLY A 100 11.95 40.58 -25.72
C GLY A 100 13.05 40.90 -26.74
N SER A 101 14.00 41.74 -26.33
CA SER A 101 15.10 42.26 -27.16
C SER A 101 16.41 42.23 -26.37
N ILE A 102 17.52 41.93 -27.06
CA ILE A 102 18.88 41.95 -26.47
C ILE A 102 19.31 43.39 -26.14
N ASP A 103 18.89 44.37 -26.94
CA ASP A 103 18.89 45.78 -26.54
C ASP A 103 17.64 45.99 -25.66
N LEU A 104 17.83 45.82 -24.36
CA LEU A 104 16.76 45.66 -23.38
C LEU A 104 16.41 47.01 -22.78
N ALA A 105 15.24 47.55 -23.16
CA ALA A 105 14.76 48.82 -22.63
C ALA A 105 14.43 48.72 -21.13
N SER A 106 14.40 49.87 -20.46
CA SER A 106 13.99 49.97 -19.05
C SER A 106 12.58 49.38 -18.86
N SER A 107 12.40 48.61 -17.79
CA SER A 107 11.16 47.89 -17.46
C SER A 107 10.74 46.81 -18.46
N GLU A 108 11.61 46.39 -19.38
CA GLU A 108 11.34 45.27 -20.28
C GLU A 108 12.07 43.99 -19.83
N TYR A 109 11.57 42.86 -20.34
CA TYR A 109 12.09 41.52 -20.09
C TYR A 109 12.76 40.94 -21.34
N LEU A 110 13.83 40.17 -21.14
CA LEU A 110 14.44 39.31 -22.15
C LEU A 110 14.29 37.86 -21.71
N VAL A 111 13.62 37.05 -22.53
CA VAL A 111 13.47 35.61 -22.28
C VAL A 111 14.27 34.83 -23.30
N VAL A 112 15.15 33.97 -22.82
CA VAL A 112 16.05 33.13 -23.63
C VAL A 112 16.03 31.69 -23.11
N SER A 113 16.53 30.76 -23.93
CA SER A 113 16.77 29.39 -23.50
C SER A 113 18.26 29.08 -23.51
N TYR A 114 18.69 28.31 -22.50
CA TYR A 114 20.05 27.83 -22.31
C TYR A 114 19.99 26.59 -21.43
N ASP A 115 20.69 25.51 -21.82
CA ASP A 115 20.66 24.20 -21.16
C ASP A 115 21.03 24.30 -19.66
N LEU A 116 20.10 23.95 -18.76
CA LEU A 116 20.23 24.06 -17.31
C LEU A 116 20.27 22.67 -16.64
N PRO A 117 20.90 22.55 -15.46
CA PRO A 117 20.84 21.31 -14.69
C PRO A 117 19.51 21.18 -13.92
N ASP A 118 18.81 20.07 -14.14
CA ASP A 118 17.46 19.82 -13.61
C ASP A 118 17.35 19.76 -12.07
N ASN A 119 18.38 19.27 -11.37
CA ASN A 119 18.27 18.93 -9.95
C ASN A 119 18.91 19.98 -9.03
N GLU A 120 20.09 20.48 -9.42
CA GLU A 120 20.86 21.44 -8.64
C GLU A 120 21.76 22.25 -9.58
N GLY A 121 21.91 23.55 -9.31
CA GLY A 121 22.66 24.43 -10.21
C GLY A 121 22.89 25.81 -9.64
N GLY A 122 23.81 26.55 -10.28
CA GLY A 122 24.03 27.96 -10.00
C GLY A 122 24.30 28.72 -11.29
N LEU A 123 23.46 29.71 -11.57
CA LEU A 123 23.49 30.51 -12.78
C LEU A 123 23.98 31.91 -12.45
N GLY A 124 25.12 32.30 -13.02
CA GLY A 124 25.60 33.68 -12.94
C GLY A 124 25.40 34.43 -14.25
N LEU A 125 24.89 35.66 -14.14
CA LEU A 125 24.86 36.67 -15.20
C LEU A 125 26.13 37.53 -15.10
N TYR A 126 26.87 37.68 -16.19
CA TYR A 126 28.13 38.43 -16.23
C TYR A 126 28.13 39.48 -17.33
N ASN A 127 28.76 40.64 -17.08
CA ASN A 127 28.94 41.71 -18.08
C ASN A 127 30.15 41.51 -19.00
N THR A 128 31.02 40.53 -18.69
CA THR A 128 32.20 40.14 -19.46
C THR A 128 32.45 38.64 -19.27
N ASN A 129 33.30 38.03 -20.09
CA ASN A 129 33.66 36.62 -19.96
C ASN A 129 34.69 36.32 -18.84
N GLU A 130 34.81 37.20 -17.84
CA GLU A 130 35.70 37.03 -16.69
C GLU A 130 35.00 36.33 -15.51
N PHE A 131 34.63 35.05 -15.69
CA PHE A 131 33.79 34.29 -14.75
C PHE A 131 34.36 34.03 -13.34
N THR A 132 35.58 34.48 -13.06
CA THR A 132 36.20 34.42 -11.73
C THR A 132 36.38 35.80 -11.10
N ASN A 133 35.97 36.87 -11.80
CA ASN A 133 36.05 38.24 -11.32
C ASN A 133 34.70 38.63 -10.73
N SER A 134 34.64 38.91 -9.43
CA SER A 134 33.40 39.31 -8.76
C SER A 134 32.86 40.65 -9.25
N ASN A 135 33.69 41.54 -9.82
CA ASN A 135 33.19 42.78 -10.43
C ASN A 135 32.54 42.57 -11.81
N ALA A 136 32.76 41.39 -12.41
CA ALA A 136 32.13 41.03 -13.68
C ALA A 136 30.77 40.34 -13.48
N LEU A 137 30.51 39.80 -12.28
CA LEU A 137 29.22 39.23 -11.91
C LEU A 137 28.21 40.37 -11.75
N VAL A 138 27.10 40.22 -12.45
CA VAL A 138 25.98 41.16 -12.46
C VAL A 138 24.90 40.65 -11.51
N ASP A 139 24.57 39.36 -11.60
CA ASP A 139 23.57 38.72 -10.75
C ASP A 139 23.80 37.21 -10.67
N PHE A 140 23.24 36.53 -9.67
CA PHE A 140 23.43 35.12 -9.41
C PHE A 140 22.23 34.48 -8.70
N VAL A 141 21.87 33.27 -9.12
CA VAL A 141 20.92 32.42 -8.39
C VAL A 141 21.44 30.99 -8.31
N GLN A 142 21.18 30.30 -7.18
CA GLN A 142 21.53 28.91 -6.94
C GLN A 142 20.34 28.14 -6.39
N TRP A 143 20.08 26.94 -6.90
CA TRP A 143 18.95 26.09 -6.52
C TRP A 143 19.36 24.64 -6.22
N GLY A 144 18.52 23.95 -5.45
CA GLY A 144 18.61 22.51 -5.17
C GLY A 144 19.72 22.10 -4.17
N ALA A 145 20.92 22.67 -4.30
CA ALA A 145 22.03 22.38 -3.40
C ALA A 145 23.03 23.53 -3.30
N THR A 146 23.89 23.45 -2.28
CA THR A 146 24.98 24.41 -2.06
C THR A 146 26.18 24.13 -2.98
N GLY A 147 27.13 25.06 -3.09
CA GLY A 147 28.45 24.74 -3.64
C GLY A 147 28.55 24.73 -5.16
N SER A 148 27.63 25.40 -5.87
CA SER A 148 27.75 25.54 -7.33
C SER A 148 29.05 26.25 -7.73
N ALA A 149 29.47 26.10 -8.98
CA ALA A 149 30.77 26.54 -9.44
C ALA A 149 31.00 28.07 -9.41
N ARG A 150 29.95 28.87 -9.15
CA ARG A 150 30.00 30.34 -9.07
C ARG A 150 29.59 30.91 -7.71
N GLU A 151 29.18 30.06 -6.76
CA GLU A 151 28.83 30.49 -5.40
C GLU A 151 29.97 31.31 -4.76
N ASN A 152 31.22 30.86 -4.91
CA ASN A 152 32.39 31.57 -4.37
C ASN A 152 32.60 32.96 -4.97
N VAL A 153 32.21 33.17 -6.23
CA VAL A 153 32.31 34.46 -6.92
C VAL A 153 31.18 35.38 -6.46
N ALA A 154 29.96 34.85 -6.31
CA ALA A 154 28.79 35.59 -5.83
C ALA A 154 28.97 36.06 -4.37
N ILE A 155 29.53 35.20 -3.50
CA ILE A 155 29.94 35.59 -2.14
C ILE A 155 30.97 36.73 -2.18
N ALA A 156 31.95 36.65 -3.08
CA ALA A 156 32.99 37.69 -3.21
C ALA A 156 32.45 39.00 -3.82
N ALA A 157 31.34 38.94 -4.57
CA ALA A 157 30.60 40.11 -5.06
C ALA A 157 29.68 40.71 -4.00
N GLY A 158 29.38 39.97 -2.93
CA GLY A 158 28.44 40.38 -1.88
C GLY A 158 26.98 40.15 -2.26
N GLN A 159 26.71 39.37 -3.30
CA GLN A 159 25.39 39.08 -3.85
C GLN A 159 24.82 37.73 -3.38
N TRP A 160 25.58 36.93 -2.61
CA TRP A 160 25.09 35.63 -2.14
C TRP A 160 25.63 35.28 -0.76
N VAL A 161 24.87 34.47 -0.02
CA VAL A 161 25.26 33.95 1.30
C VAL A 161 25.84 32.54 1.12
N ALA A 162 26.98 32.30 1.77
CA ALA A 162 27.70 31.03 1.63
C ALA A 162 26.87 29.85 2.18
N GLY A 163 26.60 28.86 1.33
CA GLY A 163 25.82 27.69 1.69
C GLY A 163 24.31 27.81 1.44
N ASP A 164 23.83 28.96 0.99
CA ASP A 164 22.40 29.18 0.74
C ASP A 164 22.01 28.78 -0.68
N PHE A 165 20.79 28.31 -0.87
CA PHE A 165 20.21 27.93 -2.16
C PHE A 165 18.68 28.02 -2.08
N VAL A 166 18.04 28.19 -3.23
CA VAL A 166 16.59 28.13 -3.37
C VAL A 166 16.15 26.67 -3.27
N PRO A 167 15.33 26.28 -2.28
CA PRO A 167 14.73 24.95 -2.23
C PRO A 167 13.81 24.77 -3.43
N VAL A 168 13.87 23.59 -4.04
CA VAL A 168 13.07 23.30 -5.23
C VAL A 168 12.44 21.92 -5.15
N VAL A 169 11.27 21.83 -5.76
CA VAL A 169 10.41 20.69 -5.90
C VAL A 169 10.48 20.29 -7.37
N THR A 170 11.33 19.31 -7.67
CA THR A 170 11.68 18.82 -9.01
C THR A 170 10.46 18.58 -9.90
N ASN A 171 10.03 19.62 -10.63
CA ASN A 171 8.86 19.57 -11.51
C ASN A 171 9.10 20.46 -12.74
N ALA A 172 9.01 19.85 -13.92
CA ALA A 172 9.23 20.53 -15.19
C ALA A 172 8.26 21.70 -15.46
N ASN A 173 7.15 21.83 -14.74
CA ASN A 173 6.20 22.92 -14.88
C ASN A 173 6.42 24.09 -13.90
N ASN A 174 7.40 23.99 -13.01
CA ASN A 174 7.75 25.05 -12.06
C ASN A 174 8.89 25.93 -12.59
N ALA A 175 9.06 27.10 -11.95
CA ALA A 175 10.25 27.95 -12.07
C ALA A 175 10.63 28.49 -10.69
N ILE A 176 11.85 28.98 -10.52
CA ILE A 176 12.18 29.88 -9.41
C ILE A 176 12.01 31.32 -9.88
N ALA A 177 11.30 32.12 -9.09
CA ALA A 177 10.99 33.52 -9.40
C ALA A 177 11.55 34.43 -8.31
N TYR A 178 12.21 35.51 -8.74
CA TYR A 178 12.70 36.58 -7.88
C TYR A 178 11.52 37.40 -7.35
N ASP A 179 11.51 37.71 -6.05
CA ASP A 179 10.42 38.44 -5.40
C ASP A 179 10.52 39.97 -5.57
N GLY A 180 11.65 40.46 -6.08
CA GLY A 180 11.87 41.86 -6.37
C GLY A 180 12.77 42.60 -5.38
N GLU A 181 13.16 41.99 -4.27
CA GLU A 181 14.01 42.61 -3.25
C GLU A 181 15.30 41.82 -2.98
N GLY A 182 16.45 42.49 -2.91
CA GLY A 182 17.69 41.83 -2.49
C GLY A 182 18.35 40.98 -3.59
N ASP A 183 19.15 40.00 -3.17
CA ASP A 183 19.98 39.16 -4.05
C ASP A 183 20.19 37.74 -3.47
N VAL A 184 19.65 37.42 -2.28
CA VAL A 184 19.95 36.17 -1.55
C VAL A 184 18.90 35.10 -1.83
N ALA A 185 19.15 33.86 -1.42
CA ALA A 185 18.24 32.73 -1.70
C ALA A 185 16.81 32.90 -1.17
N THR A 186 16.60 33.68 -0.09
CA THR A 186 15.25 33.95 0.46
C THR A 186 14.42 34.90 -0.39
N ASP A 187 15.07 35.59 -1.33
CA ASP A 187 14.46 36.55 -2.24
C ASP A 187 13.95 35.84 -3.52
N TRP A 188 14.03 34.51 -3.53
CA TRP A 188 13.60 33.65 -4.61
C TRP A 188 12.70 32.57 -4.04
N ASN A 189 11.60 32.30 -4.73
CA ASN A 189 10.71 31.20 -4.39
C ASN A 189 10.41 30.38 -5.62
N GLU A 190 10.30 29.07 -5.43
CA GLU A 190 9.72 28.25 -6.48
C GLU A 190 8.24 28.55 -6.63
N THR A 191 7.80 28.66 -7.87
CA THR A 191 6.43 29.01 -8.24
C THR A 191 5.87 28.02 -9.26
N THR A 192 4.60 27.66 -9.09
CA THR A 192 3.81 26.93 -10.09
C THR A 192 3.21 27.87 -11.15
N THR A 193 3.33 29.18 -10.97
CA THR A 193 2.78 30.20 -11.87
C THR A 193 3.92 30.80 -12.68
N LEU A 194 4.04 30.36 -13.94
CA LEU A 194 5.06 30.88 -14.87
C LEU A 194 4.67 32.26 -15.40
N THR A 195 5.56 33.23 -15.30
CA THR A 195 5.29 34.65 -15.60
C THR A 195 6.18 35.28 -16.66
N PHE A 196 6.94 34.48 -17.42
CA PHE A 196 7.82 34.93 -18.50
C PHE A 196 7.27 36.09 -19.38
N GLY A 197 7.82 37.28 -19.15
CA GLY A 197 7.61 38.55 -19.81
C GLY A 197 6.55 39.43 -19.15
N GLU A 198 6.17 39.13 -17.92
CA GLU A 198 5.22 39.83 -17.07
C GLU A 198 5.78 39.93 -15.64
N VAL A 199 5.10 40.65 -14.75
CA VAL A 199 5.51 40.75 -13.34
C VAL A 199 5.33 39.39 -12.63
N ASN A 200 6.33 38.98 -11.86
CA ASN A 200 6.30 37.72 -11.12
C ASN A 200 5.11 37.61 -10.18
N VAL A 201 4.46 36.44 -10.20
CA VAL A 201 3.44 36.03 -9.25
C VAL A 201 3.90 34.74 -8.61
N ILE A 202 4.27 34.80 -7.32
CA ILE A 202 4.77 33.65 -6.60
C ILE A 202 3.58 32.84 -6.07
N THR A 203 3.47 31.60 -6.53
CA THR A 203 2.52 30.60 -6.02
C THR A 203 3.32 29.37 -5.62
N GLU A 204 3.64 29.25 -4.33
CA GLU A 204 4.47 28.15 -3.84
C GLU A 204 3.83 26.78 -4.12
N PRO A 205 4.63 25.76 -4.49
CA PRO A 205 4.15 24.41 -4.67
C PRO A 205 3.67 23.82 -3.33
N ILE A 206 2.46 23.26 -3.34
CA ILE A 206 1.95 22.49 -2.21
C ILE A 206 2.60 21.11 -2.24
N THR A 207 3.30 20.74 -1.16
CA THR A 207 3.89 19.40 -1.00
C THR A 207 3.41 18.73 0.28
N SER A 208 3.56 17.41 0.36
CA SER A 208 3.33 16.64 1.59
C SER A 208 4.23 15.41 1.63
N SER A 209 4.46 14.91 2.84
CA SER A 209 5.17 13.64 3.05
C SER A 209 4.17 12.51 3.30
N PHE A 210 4.44 11.34 2.74
CA PHE A 210 3.58 10.17 2.85
C PHE A 210 4.33 8.98 3.44
N ASN A 211 3.79 8.45 4.54
CA ASN A 211 4.17 7.13 5.06
C ASN A 211 3.27 6.07 4.42
N ILE A 212 3.88 5.09 3.75
CA ILE A 212 3.17 4.02 3.05
C ILE A 212 3.46 2.69 3.74
N THR A 213 2.42 1.86 3.85
CA THR A 213 2.52 0.48 4.35
C THR A 213 1.90 -0.47 3.35
N ILE A 214 2.69 -1.43 2.84
CA ILE A 214 2.23 -2.53 1.98
C ILE A 214 2.26 -3.80 2.81
N THR A 215 1.11 -4.42 3.03
CA THR A 215 0.96 -5.61 3.90
C THR A 215 0.60 -6.83 3.07
N ASN A 216 1.29 -7.94 3.31
CA ASN A 216 0.88 -9.25 2.82
C ASN A 216 -0.28 -9.76 3.68
N ILE A 217 -1.49 -9.79 3.14
CA ILE A 217 -2.72 -10.15 3.86
C ILE A 217 -3.20 -11.56 3.56
N ILE A 218 -2.37 -12.39 2.92
CA ILE A 218 -2.69 -13.79 2.66
C ILE A 218 -3.10 -14.46 3.97
N ASN A 219 -4.26 -15.11 4.00
CA ASN A 219 -4.71 -15.77 5.22
C ASN A 219 -5.46 -17.06 4.96
N TYR A 220 -6.70 -17.00 4.51
CA TYR A 220 -7.53 -18.19 4.37
C TYR A 220 -7.25 -18.86 3.03
N LEU A 221 -6.64 -20.03 3.04
CA LEU A 221 -6.08 -20.66 1.85
C LEU A 221 -7.00 -21.73 1.27
N ALA A 222 -7.70 -22.46 2.14
CA ALA A 222 -8.75 -23.40 1.77
C ALA A 222 -9.71 -23.65 2.94
N VAL A 223 -10.93 -24.08 2.61
CA VAL A 223 -11.95 -24.43 3.58
C VAL A 223 -12.71 -25.66 3.11
N GLN A 224 -13.02 -26.58 4.04
CA GLN A 224 -13.74 -27.81 3.73
C GLN A 224 -14.70 -28.17 4.86
N VAL A 225 -15.89 -28.63 4.49
CA VAL A 225 -16.82 -29.29 5.42
C VAL A 225 -16.54 -30.78 5.45
N PHE A 226 -16.42 -31.35 6.65
CA PHE A 226 -16.45 -32.80 6.85
C PHE A 226 -17.74 -33.17 7.60
N ASN A 227 -18.60 -33.94 6.95
CA ASN A 227 -19.93 -34.25 7.49
C ASN A 227 -20.34 -35.71 7.35
N THR A 228 -19.55 -36.53 6.63
CA THR A 228 -19.87 -37.91 6.33
C THR A 228 -18.90 -38.83 7.07
N PRO A 229 -19.38 -39.65 8.02
CA PRO A 229 -18.53 -40.60 8.74
C PRO A 229 -17.82 -41.54 7.77
N ASN A 230 -16.60 -41.95 8.11
CA ASN A 230 -15.83 -42.90 7.33
C ASN A 230 -16.61 -44.22 7.13
N GLY A 231 -16.82 -44.61 5.88
CA GLY A 231 -17.60 -45.77 5.49
C GLY A 231 -19.12 -45.58 5.47
N ALA A 232 -19.63 -44.36 5.68
CA ALA A 232 -21.04 -44.03 5.53
C ALA A 232 -21.36 -43.46 4.14
N ASP A 233 -22.60 -43.66 3.68
CA ASP A 233 -23.09 -43.18 2.36
C ASP A 233 -23.76 -41.80 2.43
N ALA A 234 -23.94 -41.23 3.63
CA ALA A 234 -24.65 -39.98 3.83
C ALA A 234 -24.07 -39.17 5.02
N PRO A 235 -24.22 -37.83 5.01
CA PRO A 235 -23.85 -36.99 6.13
C PRO A 235 -24.56 -37.38 7.43
N GLY A 236 -23.85 -37.25 8.56
CA GLY A 236 -24.38 -37.53 9.89
C GLY A 236 -23.30 -37.56 10.97
N PRO A 237 -23.68 -37.65 12.26
CA PRO A 237 -22.74 -37.68 13.37
C PRO A 237 -22.00 -39.02 13.50
N VAL A 238 -20.80 -39.00 14.07
CA VAL A 238 -20.04 -40.19 14.48
C VAL A 238 -20.44 -40.60 15.89
N THR A 239 -21.35 -41.57 16.00
CA THR A 239 -21.92 -42.04 17.27
C THR A 239 -21.29 -43.34 17.79
N ASN A 240 -20.60 -44.09 16.95
CA ASN A 240 -20.01 -45.38 17.34
C ASN A 240 -18.58 -45.21 17.84
N LYS A 241 -18.18 -46.06 18.79
CA LYS A 241 -16.78 -46.22 19.16
C LYS A 241 -15.96 -46.64 17.95
N ASP A 242 -14.78 -46.05 17.80
CA ASP A 242 -13.83 -46.21 16.70
C ASP A 242 -14.36 -45.72 15.33
N GLY A 243 -15.54 -45.08 15.30
CA GLY A 243 -16.02 -44.34 14.14
C GLY A 243 -15.17 -43.07 13.93
N SER A 244 -15.13 -42.56 12.71
CA SER A 244 -14.26 -41.41 12.38
C SER A 244 -14.82 -40.50 11.30
N TYR A 245 -14.30 -39.28 11.23
CA TYR A 245 -14.29 -38.46 10.02
C TYR A 245 -12.88 -38.46 9.42
N TYR A 246 -12.78 -38.37 8.10
CA TYR A 246 -11.53 -38.00 7.44
C TYR A 246 -11.80 -36.93 6.39
N PHE A 247 -10.76 -36.18 6.05
CA PHE A 247 -10.76 -35.32 4.88
C PHE A 247 -9.34 -35.15 4.35
N ASP A 248 -9.27 -34.99 3.03
CA ASP A 248 -8.03 -34.86 2.28
C ASP A 248 -7.89 -33.42 1.81
N PHE A 249 -6.72 -32.82 1.99
CA PHE A 249 -6.43 -31.44 1.61
C PHE A 249 -4.98 -31.28 1.15
N GLN A 250 -4.74 -30.33 0.26
CA GLN A 250 -3.40 -29.93 -0.14
C GLN A 250 -2.94 -28.71 0.68
N ALA A 251 -1.65 -28.63 0.95
CA ALA A 251 -1.04 -27.52 1.65
C ALA A 251 0.45 -27.40 1.30
N VAL A 252 1.01 -26.22 1.51
CA VAL A 252 2.44 -25.92 1.33
C VAL A 252 3.06 -25.39 2.64
N PRO A 253 4.41 -25.44 2.80
CA PRO A 253 5.09 -24.88 3.97
C PRO A 253 4.62 -23.46 4.31
N GLY A 254 4.47 -23.18 5.60
CA GLY A 254 3.88 -21.93 6.12
C GLY A 254 2.37 -21.99 6.36
N SER A 255 1.70 -23.05 5.90
CA SER A 255 0.27 -23.28 6.15
C SER A 255 0.02 -23.95 7.50
N LYS A 256 -1.11 -23.60 8.11
CA LYS A 256 -1.65 -24.16 9.35
C LYS A 256 -3.03 -24.75 9.12
N LEU A 257 -3.43 -25.68 9.96
CA LEU A 257 -4.77 -26.28 9.98
C LEU A 257 -5.51 -25.91 11.27
N SER A 258 -6.69 -25.34 11.14
CA SER A 258 -7.69 -25.30 12.21
C SER A 258 -8.92 -26.09 11.81
N PHE A 259 -9.52 -26.81 12.75
CA PHE A 259 -10.82 -27.43 12.55
C PHE A 259 -11.69 -27.26 13.78
N ALA A 260 -13.01 -27.38 13.61
CA ALA A 260 -13.96 -27.44 14.71
C ALA A 260 -15.00 -28.52 14.45
N THR A 261 -15.21 -29.40 15.43
CA THR A 261 -16.30 -30.38 15.45
C THR A 261 -16.89 -30.45 16.84
N MET A 262 -18.21 -30.37 16.91
CA MET A 262 -18.94 -30.38 18.16
C MET A 262 -18.86 -31.72 18.88
N GLN A 263 -18.72 -31.64 20.21
CA GLN A 263 -19.04 -32.73 21.10
C GLN A 263 -20.54 -32.65 21.45
N VAL A 264 -21.36 -33.46 20.79
CA VAL A 264 -22.84 -33.35 20.92
C VAL A 264 -23.34 -33.62 22.35
N VAL A 265 -22.54 -34.34 23.13
CA VAL A 265 -22.79 -34.50 24.57
C VAL A 265 -22.12 -33.34 25.30
N SER A 266 -22.65 -32.14 25.03
CA SER A 266 -22.43 -30.84 25.70
C SER A 266 -23.49 -29.85 25.18
N ASN A 267 -23.59 -28.64 25.73
CA ASN A 267 -24.42 -27.59 25.13
C ASN A 267 -23.66 -26.84 24.03
N ASP A 268 -22.37 -26.55 24.24
CA ASP A 268 -21.58 -25.76 23.30
C ASP A 268 -20.07 -26.11 23.23
N TRP A 269 -19.71 -27.35 23.58
CA TRP A 269 -18.31 -27.77 23.51
C TRP A 269 -17.92 -28.30 22.13
N PHE A 270 -16.68 -28.05 21.73
CA PHE A 270 -16.13 -28.50 20.46
C PHE A 270 -14.65 -28.90 20.57
N TYR A 271 -14.26 -29.86 19.74
CA TYR A 271 -12.86 -30.24 19.56
C TYR A 271 -12.21 -29.38 18.48
N ALA A 272 -11.05 -28.81 18.82
CA ALA A 272 -10.23 -28.02 17.91
C ALA A 272 -8.76 -28.01 18.37
N PRO A 273 -7.79 -27.73 17.48
CA PRO A 273 -6.43 -27.44 17.91
C PRO A 273 -6.37 -26.11 18.71
N VAL A 274 -5.16 -25.71 19.12
CA VAL A 274 -4.91 -24.35 19.62
C VAL A 274 -5.42 -23.28 18.65
N ALA A 275 -5.81 -22.11 19.16
CA ALA A 275 -6.39 -21.02 18.35
C ALA A 275 -5.47 -20.60 17.17
N THR A 276 -4.15 -20.64 17.37
CA THR A 276 -3.15 -20.36 16.33
C THR A 276 -3.11 -21.40 15.21
N GLY A 277 -3.77 -22.55 15.38
CA GLY A 277 -3.78 -23.66 14.42
C GLY A 277 -2.63 -24.65 14.60
N LEU A 278 -2.76 -25.80 13.94
CA LEU A 278 -1.76 -26.85 13.84
C LEU A 278 -0.81 -26.54 12.68
N GLU A 279 0.49 -26.36 12.95
CA GLU A 279 1.51 -26.29 11.90
C GLU A 279 1.51 -27.57 11.06
N LEU A 280 1.42 -27.45 9.73
CA LEU A 280 1.41 -28.59 8.81
C LEU A 280 2.80 -29.00 8.36
N PHE A 281 3.79 -28.11 8.52
CA PHE A 281 5.18 -28.36 8.15
C PHE A 281 6.12 -27.91 9.27
N GLU A 282 7.17 -28.69 9.53
CA GLU A 282 8.23 -28.36 10.48
C GLU A 282 9.59 -28.53 9.78
N ASN A 283 10.37 -27.44 9.71
CA ASN A 283 11.65 -27.39 8.97
C ASN A 283 11.50 -27.89 7.51
N GLY A 284 10.40 -27.53 6.86
CA GLY A 284 10.07 -27.92 5.48
C GLY A 284 9.52 -29.34 5.31
N ASN A 285 9.46 -30.16 6.36
CA ASN A 285 8.92 -31.52 6.29
C ASN A 285 7.46 -31.56 6.74
N PRO A 286 6.59 -32.37 6.10
CA PRO A 286 5.20 -32.52 6.51
C PRO A 286 5.08 -33.13 7.90
N VAL A 287 4.21 -32.56 8.73
CA VAL A 287 3.87 -33.10 10.06
C VAL A 287 2.93 -34.29 9.90
N THR A 288 3.36 -35.48 10.34
CA THR A 288 2.60 -36.73 10.24
C THR A 288 2.55 -37.49 11.56
N GLY A 289 1.66 -38.47 11.67
CA GLY A 289 1.45 -39.29 12.86
C GLY A 289 0.35 -38.77 13.78
N ASP A 290 0.43 -39.15 15.06
CA ASP A 290 -0.54 -38.77 16.09
C ASP A 290 -0.30 -37.34 16.57
N VAL A 291 -1.30 -36.49 16.39
CA VAL A 291 -1.30 -35.07 16.79
C VAL A 291 -2.35 -34.77 17.85
N THR A 292 -2.91 -35.80 18.50
CA THR A 292 -3.99 -35.68 19.49
C THR A 292 -3.61 -34.77 20.66
N ASN A 293 -2.33 -34.75 21.05
CA ASN A 293 -1.81 -33.89 22.12
C ASN A 293 -1.87 -32.38 21.81
N LYS A 294 -2.22 -32.01 20.57
CA LYS A 294 -2.41 -30.62 20.13
C LYS A 294 -3.90 -30.26 19.98
N ILE A 295 -4.81 -31.18 20.33
CA ILE A 295 -6.26 -31.00 20.24
C ILE A 295 -6.82 -30.84 21.64
N TYR A 296 -7.66 -29.83 21.83
CA TYR A 296 -8.31 -29.54 23.10
C TYR A 296 -9.83 -29.60 22.94
N LEU A 297 -10.49 -29.72 24.08
CA LEU A 297 -11.93 -29.50 24.18
C LEU A 297 -12.13 -28.05 24.60
N TRP A 298 -12.88 -27.32 23.78
CA TRP A 298 -13.17 -25.92 23.93
C TRP A 298 -14.64 -25.72 24.26
N ASP A 299 -14.93 -24.64 24.95
CA ASP A 299 -16.24 -24.09 25.23
C ASP A 299 -16.37 -22.80 24.41
N SER A 300 -17.49 -22.63 23.72
CA SER A 300 -17.69 -21.49 22.82
C SER A 300 -18.08 -20.21 23.55
N GLY A 301 -18.49 -20.31 24.82
CA GLY A 301 -19.04 -19.22 25.61
C GLY A 301 -20.46 -18.83 25.17
N THR A 302 -21.18 -19.71 24.48
CA THR A 302 -22.53 -19.39 23.97
C THR A 302 -23.61 -19.85 24.94
N GLU A 303 -23.49 -21.07 25.48
CA GLU A 303 -24.50 -21.68 26.34
C GLU A 303 -23.89 -22.25 27.63
N ALA A 304 -24.49 -21.97 28.77
CA ALA A 304 -24.06 -22.51 30.05
C ALA A 304 -24.26 -24.03 30.10
N GLU A 305 -23.25 -24.76 30.53
CA GLU A 305 -23.33 -26.22 30.69
C GLU A 305 -24.32 -26.62 31.79
N ASN A 306 -25.30 -27.44 31.43
CA ASN A 306 -26.29 -27.97 32.37
C ASN A 306 -26.37 -29.49 32.28
N PRO A 307 -25.96 -30.25 33.32
CA PRO A 307 -26.06 -31.70 33.36
C PRO A 307 -27.48 -32.27 33.13
N GLU A 308 -28.53 -31.48 33.34
CA GLU A 308 -29.93 -31.87 33.11
C GLU A 308 -30.35 -31.75 31.62
N THR A 309 -29.63 -30.96 30.81
CA THR A 309 -29.92 -30.71 29.38
C THR A 309 -28.72 -30.91 28.45
N PHE A 310 -27.65 -31.57 28.94
CA PHE A 310 -26.30 -31.71 28.36
C PHE A 310 -26.20 -32.38 26.97
N THR A 311 -27.33 -32.71 26.33
CA THR A 311 -27.35 -33.24 24.96
C THR A 311 -28.11 -32.28 24.08
N SER A 312 -27.36 -31.45 23.37
CA SER A 312 -27.85 -30.71 22.23
C SER A 312 -28.19 -31.69 21.09
N VAL A 313 -29.25 -31.41 20.34
CA VAL A 313 -29.61 -32.22 19.17
C VAL A 313 -28.97 -31.55 17.96
N PRO A 314 -28.12 -32.25 17.17
CA PRO A 314 -27.58 -31.67 15.95
C PRO A 314 -28.72 -31.19 15.04
N GLY A 315 -28.74 -29.88 14.73
CA GLY A 315 -29.83 -29.22 14.01
C GLY A 315 -31.08 -28.86 14.83
N GLY A 316 -31.01 -28.80 16.16
CA GLY A 316 -32.09 -28.36 17.04
C GLY A 316 -32.21 -26.82 17.12
N ASP A 317 -33.46 -26.31 17.18
CA ASP A 317 -33.79 -24.87 17.15
C ASP A 317 -33.76 -24.16 18.52
N VAL A 318 -33.52 -24.88 19.62
CA VAL A 318 -33.66 -24.33 20.98
C VAL A 318 -32.29 -24.07 21.57
N ALA A 319 -31.93 -22.78 21.68
CA ALA A 319 -30.78 -22.35 22.44
C ALA A 319 -30.99 -22.62 23.94
N GLY A 320 -29.96 -23.12 24.61
CA GLY A 320 -29.88 -23.26 26.07
C GLY A 320 -29.83 -21.93 26.82
N GLU A 321 -29.61 -21.99 28.13
CA GLU A 321 -29.36 -20.77 28.92
C GLU A 321 -28.02 -20.16 28.49
N PRO A 322 -27.94 -18.83 28.28
CA PRO A 322 -26.68 -18.18 27.91
C PRO A 322 -25.59 -18.40 28.96
N ASP A 323 -24.34 -18.47 28.50
CA ASP A 323 -23.20 -18.49 29.41
C ASP A 323 -22.97 -17.13 30.08
N ASP A 324 -22.64 -17.16 31.38
CA ASP A 324 -22.24 -15.96 32.14
C ASP A 324 -20.83 -15.49 31.72
N ASP A 325 -19.99 -16.39 31.19
CA ASP A 325 -18.70 -16.10 30.55
C ASP A 325 -18.83 -16.32 29.03
N ASN A 326 -18.93 -15.23 28.29
CA ASN A 326 -19.16 -15.29 26.85
C ASN A 326 -17.89 -15.50 26.01
N THR A 327 -16.79 -15.93 26.61
CA THR A 327 -15.49 -16.07 25.92
C THR A 327 -15.20 -17.51 25.49
N VAL A 328 -14.52 -17.66 24.35
CA VAL A 328 -14.03 -18.97 23.90
C VAL A 328 -12.86 -19.42 24.78
N ARG A 329 -13.02 -20.56 25.46
CA ARG A 329 -12.11 -21.02 26.51
C ARG A 329 -11.88 -22.53 26.51
N ILE A 330 -10.77 -22.95 27.13
CA ILE A 330 -10.42 -24.38 27.22
C ILE A 330 -11.21 -25.05 28.34
N VAL A 331 -11.88 -26.17 28.02
CA VAL A 331 -12.47 -27.10 28.99
C VAL A 331 -11.41 -28.06 29.51
N THR A 332 -10.70 -28.74 28.59
CA THR A 332 -9.59 -29.64 28.94
C THR A 332 -8.56 -29.68 27.81
N THR A 333 -7.29 -29.77 28.22
CA THR A 333 -6.16 -29.94 27.31
C THR A 333 -5.83 -31.39 26.98
N ASP A 334 -6.36 -32.34 27.77
CA ASP A 334 -6.17 -33.77 27.50
C ASP A 334 -7.48 -34.39 27.01
N VAL A 335 -7.52 -34.65 25.71
CA VAL A 335 -8.62 -35.34 25.03
C VAL A 335 -8.21 -36.74 24.56
N THR A 336 -7.03 -37.24 24.95
CA THR A 336 -6.46 -38.51 24.43
C THR A 336 -7.29 -39.75 24.76
N SER A 337 -8.19 -39.65 25.75
CA SER A 337 -9.16 -40.68 26.07
C SER A 337 -10.48 -40.56 25.27
N MET A 338 -10.75 -39.42 24.65
CA MET A 338 -12.01 -39.10 23.98
C MET A 338 -11.90 -39.23 22.46
N VAL A 339 -10.87 -38.62 21.88
CA VAL A 339 -10.63 -38.60 20.43
C VAL A 339 -9.19 -38.97 20.13
N LYS A 340 -8.95 -39.45 18.91
CA LYS A 340 -7.61 -39.59 18.33
C LYS A 340 -7.56 -38.85 17.01
N VAL A 341 -6.56 -38.00 16.84
CA VAL A 341 -6.35 -37.23 15.61
C VAL A 341 -5.00 -37.57 15.02
N THR A 342 -4.98 -38.00 13.76
CA THR A 342 -3.75 -38.33 13.03
C THR A 342 -3.67 -37.59 11.70
N LEU A 343 -2.45 -37.29 11.27
CA LEU A 343 -2.12 -36.78 9.95
C LEU A 343 -1.28 -37.79 9.19
N ASP A 344 -1.69 -38.10 7.97
CA ASP A 344 -0.85 -38.77 6.98
C ASP A 344 -0.55 -37.82 5.82
N TYR A 345 0.56 -38.02 5.11
CA TYR A 345 0.93 -37.21 3.94
C TYR A 345 1.35 -38.10 2.77
N ASP A 346 0.75 -37.87 1.61
CA ASP A 346 1.17 -38.46 0.33
C ASP A 346 2.03 -37.46 -0.43
N GLU A 347 3.35 -37.71 -0.45
CA GLU A 347 4.34 -36.91 -1.18
C GLU A 347 4.06 -36.80 -2.69
N SER A 348 3.46 -37.84 -3.29
CA SER A 348 3.25 -37.86 -4.74
C SER A 348 2.11 -36.95 -5.17
N THR A 349 1.07 -36.82 -4.35
CA THR A 349 -0.09 -35.96 -4.60
C THR A 349 -0.06 -34.66 -3.80
N ARG A 350 0.92 -34.52 -2.89
CA ARG A 350 1.06 -33.40 -1.93
C ARG A 350 -0.19 -33.23 -1.07
N THR A 351 -0.79 -34.34 -0.66
CA THR A 351 -2.08 -34.36 0.03
C THR A 351 -1.92 -34.85 1.46
N PHE A 352 -2.39 -34.05 2.41
CA PHE A 352 -2.61 -34.50 3.77
C PHE A 352 -3.95 -35.21 3.89
N ARG A 353 -4.00 -36.22 4.76
CA ARG A 353 -5.23 -36.80 5.29
C ARG A 353 -5.29 -36.54 6.78
N LEU A 354 -6.29 -35.79 7.24
CA LEU A 354 -6.66 -35.75 8.66
C LEU A 354 -7.66 -36.87 8.94
N LEU A 355 -7.46 -37.60 10.02
CA LEU A 355 -8.41 -38.58 10.55
C LEU A 355 -8.75 -38.21 12.00
N ILE A 356 -10.03 -37.99 12.30
CA ILE A 356 -10.56 -37.72 13.65
C ILE A 356 -11.39 -38.94 14.07
N THR A 357 -10.91 -39.69 15.05
CA THR A 357 -11.53 -40.93 15.53
C THR A 357 -12.17 -40.72 16.91
N ASN A 358 -13.42 -41.15 17.05
CA ASN A 358 -14.14 -41.20 18.32
C ASN A 358 -13.74 -42.46 19.11
N LEU A 359 -13.09 -42.32 20.27
CA LEU A 359 -12.58 -43.46 21.06
C LEU A 359 -13.60 -44.05 22.05
N LYS A 360 -14.79 -43.43 22.18
CA LYS A 360 -15.79 -43.73 23.23
C LYS A 360 -17.12 -44.18 22.67
N GLY A 361 -17.67 -43.42 21.72
CA GLY A 361 -19.03 -43.59 21.21
C GLY A 361 -20.11 -43.04 22.16
N ALA A 362 -21.33 -42.94 21.65
CA ALA A 362 -22.50 -42.38 22.32
C ALA A 362 -22.94 -43.16 23.57
N MET A 363 -22.54 -44.44 23.66
CA MET A 363 -23.00 -45.36 24.70
C MET A 363 -21.92 -45.63 25.78
N ASP A 364 -20.81 -44.90 25.78
CA ASP A 364 -19.81 -45.02 26.87
C ASP A 364 -20.44 -44.57 28.20
N ALA A 365 -20.29 -45.39 29.23
CA ALA A 365 -20.97 -45.19 30.51
C ALA A 365 -20.39 -44.04 31.35
N ASN A 366 -19.20 -43.53 31.03
CA ASN A 366 -18.52 -42.51 31.82
C ASN A 366 -18.32 -41.21 31.04
N VAL A 367 -17.92 -41.31 29.77
CA VAL A 367 -17.59 -40.16 28.91
C VAL A 367 -18.12 -40.44 27.50
N PRO A 368 -19.43 -40.35 27.27
CA PRO A 368 -20.00 -40.51 25.94
C PRO A 368 -19.46 -39.43 25.00
N VAL A 369 -19.08 -39.82 23.79
CA VAL A 369 -18.59 -38.90 22.74
C VAL A 369 -19.42 -39.10 21.49
N ILE A 370 -19.88 -38.01 20.92
CA ILE A 370 -20.54 -37.96 19.62
C ILE A 370 -19.93 -36.78 18.87
N LEU A 371 -19.28 -37.04 17.74
CA LEU A 371 -18.72 -35.99 16.89
C LEU A 371 -19.76 -35.58 15.85
N ALA A 372 -20.11 -34.30 15.80
CA ALA A 372 -20.99 -33.78 14.76
C ALA A 372 -20.19 -33.41 13.49
N PRO A 373 -20.87 -33.15 12.36
CA PRO A 373 -20.25 -32.48 11.22
C PRO A 373 -19.49 -31.22 11.64
N GLY A 374 -18.41 -30.92 10.91
CA GLY A 374 -17.52 -29.83 11.24
C GLY A 374 -16.89 -29.18 10.01
N ILE A 375 -15.97 -28.27 10.28
CA ILE A 375 -15.25 -27.49 9.28
C ILE A 375 -13.75 -27.57 9.54
N ALA A 376 -12.99 -27.57 8.46
CA ALA A 376 -11.53 -27.44 8.45
C ALA A 376 -11.15 -26.22 7.61
N VAL A 377 -10.16 -25.47 8.07
CA VAL A 377 -9.62 -24.28 7.42
C VAL A 377 -8.12 -24.40 7.38
N ILE A 378 -7.57 -24.27 6.17
CA ILE A 378 -6.14 -24.11 5.94
C ILE A 378 -5.85 -22.61 5.88
N HIS A 379 -4.91 -22.14 6.68
CA HIS A 379 -4.67 -20.72 6.86
C HIS A 379 -3.20 -20.39 7.06
N ALA A 380 -2.82 -19.13 6.86
CA ALA A 380 -1.47 -18.62 7.07
C ALA A 380 -1.31 -17.86 8.40
N LEU A 381 -2.37 -17.18 8.87
CA LEU A 381 -2.34 -16.36 10.08
C LEU A 381 -3.10 -17.01 11.22
N ASP A 382 -2.69 -16.70 12.44
CA ASP A 382 -3.30 -17.25 13.65
C ASP A 382 -4.80 -16.96 13.75
N ASN A 383 -5.49 -17.78 14.55
CA ASN A 383 -6.87 -17.53 14.99
C ASN A 383 -7.89 -17.58 13.85
N ALA A 384 -7.78 -18.54 12.92
CA ALA A 384 -8.70 -18.61 11.78
C ALA A 384 -10.17 -18.81 12.17
N LEU A 385 -10.46 -19.57 13.24
CA LEU A 385 -11.82 -19.87 13.68
C LEU A 385 -12.28 -19.04 14.88
N PHE A 386 -11.38 -18.80 15.85
CA PHE A 386 -11.66 -18.08 17.09
C PHE A 386 -10.39 -17.47 17.68
N THR A 387 -10.56 -16.54 18.62
CA THR A 387 -9.49 -16.00 19.45
C THR A 387 -9.76 -16.42 20.90
N THR A 388 -8.79 -17.04 21.56
CA THR A 388 -8.95 -17.47 22.96
C THR A 388 -9.17 -16.26 23.88
N GLY A 389 -10.16 -16.36 24.76
CA GLY A 389 -10.50 -15.30 25.73
C GLY A 389 -11.31 -14.15 25.14
N GLU A 390 -11.68 -14.21 23.86
CA GLU A 390 -12.60 -13.27 23.23
C GLU A 390 -13.95 -13.93 22.97
N PRO A 391 -15.04 -13.14 22.86
CA PRO A 391 -16.33 -13.67 22.43
C PRO A 391 -16.31 -14.30 21.05
N ASP A 392 -17.28 -15.18 20.78
CA ASP A 392 -17.54 -15.66 19.42
C ASP A 392 -17.68 -14.47 18.45
N ARG A 393 -17.13 -14.63 17.24
CA ARG A 393 -17.14 -13.57 16.22
C ARG A 393 -18.50 -13.42 15.55
N GLU A 394 -19.49 -14.21 15.96
CA GLU A 394 -20.82 -14.31 15.36
C GLU A 394 -20.79 -14.74 13.89
N LEU A 395 -19.73 -15.44 13.48
CA LEU A 395 -19.52 -15.92 12.11
C LEU A 395 -19.99 -17.38 11.90
N GLY A 396 -20.37 -18.07 12.98
CA GLY A 396 -20.93 -19.42 12.92
C GLY A 396 -20.20 -20.49 13.74
N LEU A 397 -19.17 -20.15 14.52
CA LEU A 397 -18.55 -21.11 15.44
C LEU A 397 -19.56 -21.58 16.49
N ALA A 398 -20.32 -20.66 17.09
CA ALA A 398 -21.41 -21.01 18.02
C ALA A 398 -22.40 -22.00 17.40
N LYS A 399 -22.71 -21.83 16.11
CA LYS A 399 -23.61 -22.75 15.39
C LYS A 399 -22.99 -24.13 15.18
N ILE A 400 -21.68 -24.23 15.01
CA ILE A 400 -20.98 -25.52 15.03
C ILE A 400 -21.07 -26.12 16.43
N ALA A 401 -20.67 -25.36 17.45
CA ALA A 401 -20.57 -25.81 18.82
C ALA A 401 -21.92 -26.25 19.43
N VAL A 402 -23.03 -25.62 19.03
CA VAL A 402 -24.38 -25.89 19.56
C VAL A 402 -25.19 -26.86 18.67
N GLN A 403 -24.99 -26.82 17.35
CA GLN A 403 -25.86 -27.55 16.42
C GLN A 403 -25.12 -28.52 15.49
N GLY A 404 -23.80 -28.54 15.52
CA GLY A 404 -22.98 -29.32 14.60
C GLY A 404 -23.15 -28.89 13.14
N ASN A 405 -23.47 -27.61 12.90
CA ASN A 405 -23.78 -27.09 11.58
C ASN A 405 -22.71 -26.08 11.12
N PRO A 406 -21.82 -26.47 10.19
CA PRO A 406 -20.74 -25.61 9.70
C PRO A 406 -21.15 -24.65 8.58
N SER A 407 -22.40 -24.66 8.11
CA SER A 407 -22.81 -23.93 6.89
C SER A 407 -22.55 -22.42 6.96
N ASN A 408 -22.88 -21.76 8.08
CA ASN A 408 -22.68 -20.31 8.20
C ASN A 408 -21.22 -19.91 8.01
N LEU A 409 -20.32 -20.65 8.67
CA LEU A 409 -18.90 -20.33 8.62
C LEU A 409 -18.28 -20.73 7.27
N TYR A 410 -18.74 -21.84 6.69
CA TYR A 410 -18.35 -22.23 5.33
C TYR A 410 -18.77 -21.16 4.32
N GLU A 411 -20.03 -20.72 4.34
CA GLU A 411 -20.55 -19.66 3.47
C GLU A 411 -19.77 -18.35 3.66
N TRP A 412 -19.42 -18.00 4.90
CA TRP A 412 -18.59 -16.82 5.19
C TRP A 412 -17.19 -16.93 4.55
N PHE A 413 -16.50 -18.06 4.68
CA PHE A 413 -15.20 -18.23 4.02
C PHE A 413 -15.31 -18.21 2.49
N THR A 414 -16.32 -18.86 1.92
CA THR A 414 -16.47 -19.02 0.47
C THR A 414 -17.25 -17.89 -0.21
N GLU A 415 -17.62 -16.84 0.52
CA GLU A 415 -18.37 -15.73 -0.06
C GLU A 415 -17.60 -15.11 -1.23
N THR A 416 -18.32 -14.87 -2.33
CA THR A 416 -17.78 -14.25 -3.53
C THR A 416 -18.23 -12.80 -3.65
N GLY A 417 -17.37 -11.94 -4.15
CA GLY A 417 -17.70 -10.56 -4.44
C GLY A 417 -18.51 -10.41 -5.73
N SER A 418 -18.79 -9.17 -6.10
CA SER A 418 -19.61 -8.83 -7.27
C SER A 418 -19.04 -9.31 -8.61
N THR A 419 -17.76 -9.70 -8.66
CA THR A 419 -17.11 -10.25 -9.86
C THR A 419 -17.07 -11.79 -9.89
N GLY A 420 -17.55 -12.45 -8.83
CA GLY A 420 -17.45 -13.90 -8.65
C GLY A 420 -16.14 -14.38 -8.02
N ALA A 421 -15.15 -13.49 -7.85
CA ALA A 421 -13.91 -13.79 -7.12
C ALA A 421 -14.15 -13.89 -5.60
N PRO A 422 -13.34 -14.65 -4.83
CA PRO A 422 -13.49 -14.76 -3.39
C PRO A 422 -13.31 -13.42 -2.64
N LEU A 423 -14.10 -13.18 -1.59
CA LEU A 423 -13.92 -12.01 -0.71
C LEU A 423 -12.86 -12.21 0.37
N ARG A 424 -12.51 -13.47 0.67
CA ARG A 424 -11.68 -13.81 1.84
C ARG A 424 -10.65 -14.89 1.57
N LEU A 425 -10.97 -15.87 0.72
CA LEU A 425 -9.99 -16.88 0.35
C LEU A 425 -8.89 -16.24 -0.50
N SER A 426 -7.65 -16.39 -0.04
CA SER A 426 -6.48 -16.05 -0.84
C SER A 426 -6.29 -17.08 -1.94
N SER A 427 -5.86 -16.61 -3.12
CA SER A 427 -5.70 -17.50 -4.28
C SER A 427 -4.67 -18.59 -4.02
N SER A 428 -3.53 -18.21 -3.45
CA SER A 428 -2.42 -19.09 -3.12
C SER A 428 -1.59 -18.51 -1.96
N TYR A 429 -0.59 -19.27 -1.51
CA TYR A 429 0.43 -18.80 -0.57
C TYR A 429 1.60 -18.18 -1.35
N GLY A 430 2.16 -17.11 -0.79
CA GLY A 430 3.30 -16.42 -1.36
C GLY A 430 3.92 -15.45 -0.37
N VAL A 431 5.17 -15.06 -0.66
CA VAL A 431 5.86 -13.96 0.02
C VAL A 431 6.10 -12.85 -0.99
N PHE A 432 6.25 -11.62 -0.51
CA PHE A 432 6.53 -10.48 -1.37
C PHE A 432 8.01 -10.11 -1.27
N ALA A 433 8.66 -9.88 -2.40
CA ALA A 433 10.05 -9.42 -2.41
C ALA A 433 10.14 -7.94 -2.00
N PRO A 434 11.32 -7.47 -1.53
CA PRO A 434 11.57 -6.06 -1.29
C PRO A 434 11.06 -5.18 -2.43
N ALA A 435 10.45 -4.06 -2.07
CA ALA A 435 9.57 -3.32 -2.95
C ALA A 435 10.11 -1.91 -3.22
N VAL A 436 9.55 -1.24 -4.21
CA VAL A 436 9.69 0.21 -4.41
C VAL A 436 8.32 0.89 -4.34
N ALA A 437 8.30 2.10 -3.81
CA ALA A 437 7.17 3.02 -3.75
C ALA A 437 7.61 4.33 -4.39
N TYR A 438 6.78 4.93 -5.24
CA TYR A 438 7.10 6.17 -5.96
C TYR A 438 5.87 7.05 -6.15
N ALA A 439 6.11 8.32 -6.46
CA ALA A 439 5.07 9.27 -6.81
C ALA A 439 5.35 9.89 -8.19
N PHE A 440 4.32 10.07 -9.02
CA PHE A 440 4.45 10.61 -10.38
C PHE A 440 3.25 11.49 -10.76
N GLU A 441 3.47 12.44 -11.67
CA GLU A 441 2.42 13.38 -12.14
C GLU A 441 1.76 12.93 -13.44
N SER A 442 2.52 12.24 -14.31
CA SER A 442 2.09 11.85 -15.65
C SER A 442 0.73 11.16 -15.70
N GLU A 443 0.02 11.31 -16.82
CA GLU A 443 -1.28 10.67 -17.06
C GLU A 443 -1.23 9.14 -16.90
N SER A 444 -0.11 8.53 -17.28
CA SER A 444 0.15 7.11 -17.13
C SER A 444 1.40 6.86 -16.26
N ASP A 445 1.45 5.71 -15.60
CA ASP A 445 2.60 5.21 -14.86
C ASP A 445 3.84 5.21 -15.76
N PRO A 446 4.93 5.90 -15.37
CA PRO A 446 6.14 6.04 -16.19
C PRO A 446 7.08 4.84 -16.06
N VAL A 447 6.85 3.93 -15.12
CA VAL A 447 7.72 2.77 -14.85
C VAL A 447 7.38 1.60 -15.76
N PHE A 448 6.10 1.40 -16.06
CA PHE A 448 5.64 0.37 -16.97
C PHE A 448 4.33 0.74 -17.67
N THR A 449 4.01 0.04 -18.76
CA THR A 449 2.75 0.23 -19.47
C THR A 449 2.13 -1.11 -19.81
N GLN A 450 0.93 -1.39 -19.29
CA GLN A 450 0.19 -2.60 -19.64
C GLN A 450 0.01 -2.71 -21.17
N GLY A 451 0.30 -3.88 -21.72
CA GLY A 451 0.21 -4.19 -23.15
C GLY A 451 1.45 -3.80 -23.96
N GLN A 452 2.48 -3.23 -23.32
CA GLN A 452 3.80 -3.00 -23.91
C GLN A 452 4.83 -3.91 -23.24
N ALA A 453 5.97 -4.10 -23.90
CA ALA A 453 7.09 -4.79 -23.28
C ALA A 453 7.70 -3.96 -22.15
N ALA A 454 8.32 -4.65 -21.18
CA ALA A 454 9.14 -3.99 -20.18
C ALA A 454 10.20 -3.11 -20.86
N VAL A 455 10.37 -1.89 -20.36
CA VAL A 455 11.37 -0.96 -20.88
C VAL A 455 12.75 -1.53 -20.54
N VAL A 456 13.61 -1.66 -21.54
CA VAL A 456 14.97 -2.19 -21.34
C VAL A 456 15.72 -1.32 -20.33
N GLY A 457 16.19 -1.95 -19.25
CA GLY A 457 16.91 -1.27 -18.17
C GLY A 457 16.02 -0.59 -17.13
N SER A 458 14.68 -0.75 -17.20
CA SER A 458 13.79 -0.19 -16.17
C SER A 458 13.79 -0.96 -14.86
N GLY A 459 14.42 -2.14 -14.80
CA GLY A 459 14.44 -2.98 -13.61
C GLY A 459 13.19 -3.83 -13.39
N ILE A 460 12.20 -3.80 -14.29
CA ILE A 460 10.96 -4.57 -14.14
C ILE A 460 11.23 -6.08 -14.19
N GLU A 461 12.08 -6.54 -15.11
CA GLU A 461 12.50 -7.95 -15.22
C GLU A 461 13.15 -8.40 -13.91
N GLU A 462 14.16 -7.68 -13.43
CA GLU A 462 14.92 -8.07 -12.24
C GLU A 462 14.10 -7.95 -10.94
N SER A 463 13.16 -7.00 -10.89
CA SER A 463 12.21 -6.91 -9.78
C SER A 463 11.20 -8.07 -9.82
N ALA A 464 10.67 -8.40 -10.99
CA ALA A 464 9.61 -9.40 -11.14
C ALA A 464 10.13 -10.85 -11.13
N GLU A 465 11.39 -11.09 -11.50
CA GLU A 465 11.99 -12.43 -11.55
C GLU A 465 12.81 -12.79 -10.32
N ASP A 466 13.54 -11.81 -9.77
CA ASP A 466 14.50 -12.05 -8.68
C ASP A 466 14.13 -11.33 -7.39
N GLY A 467 13.16 -10.42 -7.43
CA GLY A 467 12.88 -9.52 -6.32
C GLY A 467 13.97 -8.47 -6.10
N ASN A 468 14.81 -8.20 -7.11
CA ASN A 468 15.88 -7.22 -7.03
C ASN A 468 15.36 -5.81 -7.31
N ASN A 469 15.00 -5.09 -6.25
CA ASN A 469 14.44 -3.75 -6.35
C ASN A 469 15.46 -2.63 -6.60
N GLN A 470 16.76 -2.93 -6.71
CA GLN A 470 17.79 -1.91 -6.86
C GLN A 470 17.75 -1.24 -8.24
N ILE A 471 17.58 -2.03 -9.30
CA ILE A 471 17.66 -1.53 -10.68
C ILE A 471 16.44 -0.66 -10.99
N ILE A 472 15.24 -1.09 -10.57
CA ILE A 472 14.02 -0.29 -10.71
C ILE A 472 14.07 0.99 -9.86
N PHE A 473 14.66 0.94 -8.66
CA PHE A 473 14.90 2.15 -7.87
C PHE A 473 15.83 3.13 -8.60
N ASP A 474 16.96 2.67 -9.13
CA ASP A 474 17.92 3.53 -9.83
C ASP A 474 17.32 4.10 -11.13
N TYR A 475 16.51 3.32 -11.85
CA TYR A 475 15.78 3.80 -13.01
C TYR A 475 14.83 4.95 -12.64
N ILE A 476 14.00 4.76 -11.61
CA ILE A 476 13.05 5.79 -11.17
C ILE A 476 13.77 7.03 -10.63
N ASN A 477 14.76 6.83 -9.75
CA ASN A 477 15.46 7.92 -9.07
C ASN A 477 16.35 8.72 -10.02
N THR A 478 17.11 8.05 -10.90
CA THR A 478 18.15 8.69 -11.71
C THR A 478 17.73 8.91 -13.16
N THR A 479 16.92 8.02 -13.74
CA THR A 479 16.50 8.17 -15.14
C THR A 479 15.21 8.97 -15.26
N LEU A 480 14.23 8.70 -14.39
CA LEU A 480 12.96 9.44 -14.39
C LEU A 480 13.00 10.69 -13.51
N GLY A 481 13.88 10.73 -12.50
CA GLY A 481 14.03 11.90 -11.62
C GLY A 481 12.79 12.18 -10.75
N ILE A 482 12.01 11.15 -10.41
CA ILE A 482 10.76 11.32 -9.62
C ILE A 482 10.92 10.76 -8.19
N PRO A 483 10.10 11.22 -7.22
CA PRO A 483 10.17 10.75 -5.84
C PRO A 483 10.00 9.23 -5.73
N VAL A 484 10.96 8.56 -5.10
CA VAL A 484 10.97 7.10 -4.93
C VAL A 484 11.68 6.67 -3.64
N ALA A 485 11.18 5.60 -3.03
CA ALA A 485 11.77 4.95 -1.89
C ALA A 485 11.79 3.43 -2.07
N LYS A 486 12.86 2.79 -1.57
CA LYS A 486 12.86 1.34 -1.31
C LYS A 486 12.14 1.06 0.00
N SER A 487 11.65 -0.17 0.15
CA SER A 487 11.13 -0.64 1.44
C SER A 487 12.21 -0.55 2.52
N ASN A 488 11.82 -0.13 3.73
CA ASN A 488 12.71 -0.10 4.89
C ASN A 488 13.17 -1.51 5.30
N GLU A 489 12.31 -2.50 5.06
CA GLU A 489 12.60 -3.90 5.27
C GLU A 489 13.29 -4.46 4.02
N ALA A 490 14.50 -5.01 4.24
CA ALA A 490 15.34 -5.55 3.17
C ALA A 490 15.09 -7.03 2.86
N MET A 491 14.27 -7.72 3.66
CA MET A 491 13.95 -9.13 3.50
C MET A 491 12.54 -9.30 2.93
N PRO A 492 12.27 -10.36 2.15
CA PRO A 492 10.91 -10.69 1.73
C PRO A 492 9.94 -10.78 2.91
N ILE A 493 8.70 -10.35 2.71
CA ILE A 493 7.64 -10.37 3.73
C ILE A 493 6.68 -11.56 3.51
N ALA A 494 6.55 -12.38 4.54
CA ALA A 494 5.59 -13.47 4.62
C ALA A 494 4.18 -12.94 4.99
N PRO A 495 3.15 -13.79 4.95
CA PRO A 495 1.81 -13.40 5.38
C PRO A 495 1.80 -12.73 6.77
N GLY A 496 1.09 -11.62 6.89
CA GLY A 496 0.96 -10.82 8.11
C GLY A 496 2.08 -9.81 8.34
N GLN A 497 3.14 -9.83 7.53
CA GLN A 497 4.22 -8.85 7.57
C GLN A 497 3.98 -7.71 6.57
N SER A 498 4.71 -6.61 6.75
CA SER A 498 4.54 -5.39 5.95
C SER A 498 5.88 -4.78 5.55
N PHE A 499 5.87 -4.12 4.39
CA PHE A 499 6.87 -3.14 3.99
C PHE A 499 6.42 -1.73 4.40
N THR A 500 7.36 -0.91 4.83
CA THR A 500 7.16 0.51 5.14
C THR A 500 8.05 1.40 4.27
N PHE A 501 7.53 2.58 3.91
CA PHE A 501 8.21 3.57 3.07
C PHE A 501 7.87 4.98 3.54
N THR A 502 8.76 5.92 3.23
CA THR A 502 8.51 7.36 3.36
C THR A 502 8.83 8.01 2.03
N LEU A 503 7.87 8.73 1.46
CA LEU A 503 8.08 9.66 0.34
C LEU A 503 7.99 11.07 0.90
N GLU A 504 9.06 11.84 0.75
CA GLU A 504 9.16 13.23 1.23
C GLU A 504 8.87 14.21 0.08
N ASP A 505 8.42 15.41 0.44
CA ASP A 505 8.22 16.55 -0.47
C ASP A 505 7.44 16.23 -1.76
N VAL A 506 6.45 15.33 -1.67
CA VAL A 506 5.65 14.93 -2.83
C VAL A 506 4.71 16.06 -3.24
N PRO A 507 4.73 16.53 -4.50
CA PRO A 507 3.90 17.66 -4.92
C PRO A 507 2.42 17.30 -5.06
N ALA A 508 1.55 18.28 -4.82
CA ALA A 508 0.12 18.15 -5.08
C ALA A 508 -0.14 17.76 -6.54
N GLY A 509 -1.13 16.91 -6.76
CA GLY A 509 -1.46 16.34 -8.08
C GLY A 509 -0.74 15.03 -8.40
N TYR A 510 0.29 14.64 -7.64
CA TYR A 510 0.98 13.38 -7.85
C TYR A 510 0.13 12.16 -7.47
N LYS A 511 0.42 11.05 -8.13
CA LYS A 511 -0.20 9.74 -7.97
C LYS A 511 0.84 8.76 -7.44
N PHE A 512 0.40 7.85 -6.59
CA PHE A 512 1.20 6.79 -6.00
C PHE A 512 1.30 5.58 -6.93
N GLY A 513 2.53 5.09 -7.08
CA GLY A 513 2.89 3.83 -7.73
C GLY A 513 3.72 2.93 -6.79
N TYR A 514 3.67 1.62 -7.02
CA TYR A 514 4.55 0.68 -6.34
C TYR A 514 4.83 -0.54 -7.21
N ASN A 515 5.89 -1.26 -6.88
CA ASN A 515 6.23 -2.55 -7.48
C ASN A 515 6.76 -3.52 -6.41
N THR A 516 6.24 -4.75 -6.43
CA THR A 516 6.76 -5.85 -5.59
C THR A 516 6.46 -7.21 -6.22
N MET A 517 7.44 -8.11 -6.21
CA MET A 517 7.30 -9.47 -6.75
C MET A 517 6.37 -10.33 -5.89
N LEU A 518 5.53 -11.16 -6.52
CA LEU A 518 5.00 -12.37 -5.90
C LEU A 518 6.02 -13.50 -6.04
N VAL A 519 6.80 -13.80 -5.00
CA VAL A 519 7.97 -14.72 -5.07
C VAL A 519 7.59 -16.16 -5.44
N SER A 520 6.33 -16.55 -5.27
CA SER A 520 5.83 -17.85 -5.74
C SER A 520 5.49 -17.88 -7.24
N SER A 521 5.77 -16.81 -7.98
CA SER A 521 5.78 -16.78 -9.45
C SER A 521 7.22 -16.76 -9.97
N ASN A 522 7.40 -16.85 -11.28
CA ASN A 522 8.71 -16.70 -11.92
C ASN A 522 8.92 -15.28 -12.47
N ASP A 523 7.88 -14.53 -12.85
CA ASP A 523 8.02 -13.16 -13.36
C ASP A 523 6.80 -12.26 -13.05
N TRP A 524 6.06 -12.54 -11.97
CA TRP A 524 4.87 -11.75 -11.63
C TRP A 524 5.13 -10.72 -10.53
N PHE A 525 4.59 -9.52 -10.72
CA PHE A 525 4.67 -8.41 -9.79
C PHE A 525 3.31 -7.75 -9.54
N MET A 526 3.17 -7.12 -8.37
CA MET A 526 2.01 -6.31 -8.04
C MET A 526 2.31 -4.83 -8.24
N ALA A 527 1.33 -4.15 -8.84
CA ALA A 527 1.33 -2.71 -9.10
C ALA A 527 -0.10 -2.20 -9.29
N TYR A 528 -0.27 -0.89 -9.49
CA TYR A 528 -1.56 -0.33 -9.91
C TYR A 528 -1.83 -0.58 -11.40
N ASN A 529 -2.98 -0.13 -11.90
CA ASN A 529 -3.11 0.12 -13.34
C ASN A 529 -2.20 1.28 -13.75
N ASN A 530 -2.11 1.51 -15.06
CA ASN A 530 -1.41 2.66 -15.63
C ASN A 530 -1.83 4.02 -15.01
N GLU A 531 -2.92 4.14 -14.26
CA GLU A 531 -3.34 5.43 -13.67
C GLU A 531 -2.65 5.75 -12.33
N GLY A 532 -2.18 4.75 -11.57
CA GLY A 532 -1.76 4.95 -10.17
C GLY A 532 -2.90 5.30 -9.20
N TYR A 533 -2.55 5.67 -7.97
CA TYR A 533 -3.51 6.11 -6.94
C TYR A 533 -3.31 7.59 -6.56
N PRO A 534 -4.30 8.49 -6.72
CA PRO A 534 -4.13 9.90 -6.38
C PRO A 534 -3.78 10.11 -4.90
N LEU A 535 -2.66 10.78 -4.62
CA LEU A 535 -2.17 11.07 -3.26
C LEU A 535 -2.86 12.27 -2.61
N PHE A 536 -3.48 13.12 -3.44
CA PHE A 536 -4.18 14.32 -3.02
C PHE A 536 -5.63 14.29 -3.53
N ASP A 537 -6.52 15.04 -2.89
CA ASP A 537 -7.85 15.33 -3.42
C ASP A 537 -7.83 16.48 -4.45
N GLU A 538 -9.01 16.80 -5.02
CA GLU A 538 -9.15 17.85 -6.04
C GLU A 538 -8.76 19.26 -5.54
N ASN A 539 -8.67 19.47 -4.22
CA ASN A 539 -8.27 20.73 -3.62
C ASN A 539 -6.79 20.74 -3.18
N GLY A 540 -6.03 19.69 -3.48
CA GLY A 540 -4.64 19.54 -3.03
C GLY A 540 -4.49 19.09 -1.58
N THR A 541 -5.54 18.56 -0.95
CA THR A 541 -5.45 18.01 0.42
C THR A 541 -4.84 16.60 0.38
N PRO A 542 -3.79 16.31 1.16
CA PRO A 542 -3.20 14.98 1.23
C PRO A 542 -4.20 13.92 1.72
N LYS A 543 -4.21 12.75 1.06
CA LYS A 543 -5.10 11.64 1.41
C LYS A 543 -4.43 10.66 2.36
N SER A 544 -5.23 10.08 3.25
CA SER A 544 -4.83 9.02 4.18
C SER A 544 -5.88 7.92 4.23
N GLY A 545 -5.46 6.69 4.54
CA GLY A 545 -6.34 5.54 4.70
C GLY A 545 -5.97 4.34 3.81
N PRO A 546 -6.82 3.31 3.78
CA PRO A 546 -6.57 2.06 3.07
C PRO A 546 -7.08 2.07 1.62
N ASP A 547 -7.69 3.16 1.14
CA ASP A 547 -8.32 3.25 -0.19
C ASP A 547 -7.35 2.94 -1.33
N ALA A 548 -6.05 3.16 -1.12
CA ALA A 548 -4.98 2.76 -2.03
C ALA A 548 -4.86 1.24 -2.20
N THR A 549 -5.54 0.43 -1.40
CA THR A 549 -5.62 -1.02 -1.61
C THR A 549 -6.41 -1.33 -2.88
N GLU A 550 -7.45 -0.53 -3.16
CA GLU A 550 -8.21 -0.68 -4.38
C GLU A 550 -7.32 -0.43 -5.60
N LYS A 551 -7.61 -1.11 -6.72
CA LYS A 551 -6.85 -1.01 -7.97
C LYS A 551 -5.43 -1.59 -7.93
N SER A 552 -5.06 -2.35 -6.89
CA SER A 552 -3.87 -3.21 -6.97
C SER A 552 -4.15 -4.43 -7.85
N TYR A 553 -3.26 -4.72 -8.78
CA TYR A 553 -3.34 -5.84 -9.72
C TYR A 553 -2.07 -6.68 -9.70
N LEU A 554 -2.18 -7.92 -10.17
CA LEU A 554 -1.06 -8.80 -10.44
C LEU A 554 -0.76 -8.75 -11.94
N TYR A 555 0.50 -8.53 -12.27
CA TYR A 555 0.99 -8.48 -13.63
C TYR A 555 2.04 -9.56 -13.82
N ASP A 556 2.02 -10.10 -15.02
CA ASP A 556 3.07 -10.90 -15.63
C ASP A 556 3.94 -9.92 -16.44
N ALA A 557 5.25 -9.97 -16.22
CA ALA A 557 6.21 -9.06 -16.82
C ALA A 557 6.42 -9.31 -18.33
N GLY A 558 6.03 -10.49 -18.82
CA GLY A 558 6.24 -10.94 -20.19
C GLY A 558 7.72 -11.24 -20.46
N THR A 559 8.48 -11.63 -19.45
CA THR A 559 9.92 -11.89 -19.59
C THR A 559 10.21 -13.38 -19.59
N GLU A 560 9.47 -14.17 -18.82
CA GLU A 560 9.59 -15.63 -18.78
C GLU A 560 8.24 -16.35 -18.99
N VAL A 561 8.29 -17.57 -19.52
CA VAL A 561 7.09 -18.42 -19.66
C VAL A 561 6.55 -18.78 -18.27
N ASP A 562 5.31 -18.37 -18.02
CA ASP A 562 4.56 -18.67 -16.80
C ASP A 562 4.75 -20.10 -16.29
N GLN A 563 5.11 -20.21 -15.02
CA GLN A 563 5.18 -21.47 -14.31
C GLN A 563 4.13 -21.55 -13.20
N ALA A 564 3.71 -22.78 -12.88
CA ALA A 564 2.71 -22.99 -11.82
C ALA A 564 3.14 -22.36 -10.48
N VAL A 565 2.26 -21.55 -9.90
CA VAL A 565 2.54 -20.78 -8.68
C VAL A 565 3.02 -21.68 -7.54
N GLY A 566 4.22 -21.40 -7.04
CA GLY A 566 4.89 -22.12 -5.96
C GLY A 566 5.57 -23.43 -6.36
N PHE A 567 5.50 -23.85 -7.63
CA PHE A 567 6.06 -25.12 -8.10
C PHE A 567 7.02 -25.01 -9.30
N GLY A 568 7.12 -23.84 -9.94
CA GLY A 568 8.05 -23.61 -11.05
C GLY A 568 9.52 -23.80 -10.67
N ALA A 569 10.32 -24.34 -11.61
CA ALA A 569 11.75 -24.58 -11.41
C ALA A 569 12.58 -23.29 -11.45
N ASP A 570 12.08 -22.28 -12.16
CA ASP A 570 12.77 -21.01 -12.42
C ASP A 570 12.24 -19.89 -11.51
N GLN A 571 11.42 -20.23 -10.51
CA GLN A 571 11.01 -19.31 -9.45
C GLN A 571 12.17 -19.02 -8.49
N PRO A 572 12.27 -17.84 -7.85
CA PRO A 572 13.39 -17.42 -7.02
C PRO A 572 13.87 -18.43 -5.97
N MET A 573 12.94 -19.18 -5.39
CA MET A 573 13.22 -20.19 -4.35
C MET A 573 13.94 -21.44 -4.87
N ARG A 574 13.92 -21.69 -6.18
CA ARG A 574 14.40 -22.93 -6.82
C ARG A 574 15.30 -22.71 -8.03
N GLN A 575 15.34 -21.50 -8.58
CA GLN A 575 16.15 -21.18 -9.74
C GLN A 575 17.65 -21.39 -9.48
N SER A 576 18.38 -21.70 -10.54
CA SER A 576 19.83 -21.93 -10.47
C SER A 576 20.65 -20.63 -10.41
N GLY A 577 20.01 -19.52 -10.78
CA GLY A 577 20.53 -18.16 -10.79
C GLY A 577 19.54 -17.23 -11.53
N PRO A 578 19.80 -15.92 -11.56
CA PRO A 578 18.97 -14.96 -12.29
C PRO A 578 18.77 -15.30 -13.78
N ASN A 579 17.62 -14.92 -14.34
CA ASN A 579 17.25 -15.02 -15.77
C ASN A 579 17.45 -16.44 -16.32
N SER A 580 16.91 -17.45 -15.62
CA SER A 580 17.15 -18.86 -15.94
C SER A 580 15.98 -19.57 -16.63
N GLY A 581 14.81 -18.96 -16.65
CA GLY A 581 13.62 -19.47 -17.32
C GLY A 581 13.64 -19.29 -18.84
N ALA A 582 12.70 -19.94 -19.49
CA ALA A 582 12.50 -19.79 -20.92
C ALA A 582 11.83 -18.44 -21.20
N ALA A 583 12.34 -17.67 -22.16
CA ALA A 583 11.75 -16.40 -22.53
C ALA A 583 10.30 -16.55 -23.02
N ASP A 584 9.44 -15.63 -22.60
CA ASP A 584 8.06 -15.57 -23.07
C ASP A 584 7.98 -15.15 -24.55
N GLU A 585 7.15 -15.84 -25.33
CA GLU A 585 6.85 -15.43 -26.70
C GLU A 585 5.99 -14.15 -26.75
N ASN A 586 5.18 -13.90 -25.73
CA ASN A 586 4.41 -12.68 -25.57
C ASN A 586 5.11 -11.73 -24.61
N THR A 587 5.92 -10.83 -25.14
CA THR A 587 6.73 -9.93 -24.30
C THR A 587 5.94 -8.80 -23.65
N ALA A 588 4.61 -8.77 -23.74
CA ALA A 588 3.80 -7.67 -23.23
C ALA A 588 3.46 -7.87 -21.74
N ILE A 589 3.68 -6.83 -20.93
CA ILE A 589 3.22 -6.77 -19.55
C ILE A 589 1.70 -6.87 -19.54
N ARG A 590 1.16 -7.85 -18.80
CA ARG A 590 -0.26 -8.20 -18.87
C ARG A 590 -0.81 -8.56 -17.50
N ARG A 591 -2.10 -8.34 -17.30
CA ARG A 591 -2.76 -8.73 -16.06
C ARG A 591 -2.87 -10.23 -15.96
N VAL A 592 -2.57 -10.76 -14.78
CA VAL A 592 -2.86 -12.14 -14.41
C VAL A 592 -4.33 -12.22 -13.99
N SER A 593 -5.21 -12.47 -14.95
CA SER A 593 -6.66 -12.54 -14.72
C SER A 593 -7.14 -13.89 -14.16
N GLU A 594 -6.29 -14.92 -14.22
CA GLU A 594 -6.56 -16.25 -13.68
C GLU A 594 -5.33 -16.84 -13.01
N ILE A 595 -5.52 -17.57 -11.90
CA ILE A 595 -4.49 -18.35 -11.23
C ILE A 595 -4.97 -19.79 -11.10
N GLU A 596 -4.21 -20.76 -11.61
CA GLU A 596 -4.42 -22.17 -11.28
C GLU A 596 -3.80 -22.47 -9.92
N ASP A 597 -4.64 -22.61 -8.89
CA ASP A 597 -4.18 -22.92 -7.55
C ASP A 597 -3.94 -24.43 -7.36
N LEU A 598 -2.69 -24.83 -7.57
CA LEU A 598 -2.21 -26.18 -7.28
C LEU A 598 -1.77 -26.36 -5.82
N GLN A 599 -1.55 -25.27 -5.07
CA GLN A 599 -1.05 -25.36 -3.70
C GLN A 599 -2.11 -25.91 -2.74
N PHE A 600 -3.37 -25.56 -2.98
CA PHE A 600 -4.51 -25.99 -2.16
C PHE A 600 -5.62 -26.69 -2.95
N GLY A 601 -5.38 -27.00 -4.23
CA GLY A 601 -6.27 -27.80 -5.05
C GLY A 601 -7.60 -27.12 -5.39
N LYS A 602 -7.64 -25.79 -5.38
CA LYS A 602 -8.85 -25.01 -5.66
C LYS A 602 -9.16 -24.90 -7.16
N GLY A 603 -8.24 -25.31 -8.03
CA GLY A 603 -8.37 -25.17 -9.48
C GLY A 603 -8.17 -23.73 -9.92
N ILE A 604 -8.79 -23.35 -11.04
CA ILE A 604 -8.66 -22.00 -11.61
C ILE A 604 -9.50 -21.00 -10.81
N ILE A 605 -8.86 -19.91 -10.40
CA ILE A 605 -9.49 -18.76 -9.75
C ILE A 605 -9.36 -17.58 -10.71
N SER A 606 -10.48 -17.09 -11.23
CA SER A 606 -10.50 -15.89 -12.08
C SER A 606 -10.80 -14.64 -11.22
N SER A 607 -10.03 -13.58 -11.39
CA SER A 607 -10.23 -12.29 -10.70
C SER A 607 -9.98 -11.10 -11.62
N PRO A 608 -11.03 -10.51 -12.22
CA PRO A 608 -10.90 -9.26 -12.98
C PRO A 608 -10.45 -8.08 -12.11
N ALA A 609 -10.74 -8.13 -10.81
CA ALA A 609 -10.38 -7.11 -9.84
C ALA A 609 -8.92 -7.23 -9.36
N GLY A 610 -8.19 -8.28 -9.76
CA GLY A 610 -6.79 -8.49 -9.40
C GLY A 610 -6.60 -8.97 -7.97
N VAL A 611 -5.68 -8.33 -7.25
CA VAL A 611 -5.16 -8.78 -5.93
C VAL A 611 -5.86 -8.17 -4.73
N VAL A 612 -6.90 -7.36 -4.98
CA VAL A 612 -7.64 -6.64 -3.95
C VAL A 612 -8.04 -7.55 -2.79
N GLY A 613 -7.92 -7.00 -1.58
CA GLY A 613 -8.41 -7.63 -0.36
C GLY A 613 -8.82 -6.56 0.65
N TYR A 614 -9.32 -7.01 1.81
CA TYR A 614 -9.81 -6.16 2.90
C TYR A 614 -10.94 -5.18 2.49
N GLY A 615 -12.18 -5.66 2.51
CA GLY A 615 -13.37 -4.80 2.40
C GLY A 615 -13.78 -4.41 0.97
N ASP A 616 -13.02 -4.81 -0.05
CA ASP A 616 -13.41 -4.61 -1.45
C ASP A 616 -14.57 -5.53 -1.84
N PRO A 617 -15.75 -4.99 -2.19
CA PRO A 617 -16.94 -5.79 -2.52
C PRO A 617 -16.82 -6.55 -3.85
N ARG A 618 -15.79 -6.29 -4.67
CA ARG A 618 -15.56 -7.00 -5.93
C ARG A 618 -15.03 -8.41 -5.73
N GLY A 619 -14.36 -8.67 -4.61
CA GLY A 619 -13.56 -9.88 -4.40
C GLY A 619 -12.26 -9.84 -5.20
N GLY A 620 -11.32 -10.73 -4.88
CA GLY A 620 -9.98 -10.70 -5.46
C GLY A 620 -9.17 -11.96 -5.18
N TYR A 621 -7.87 -11.90 -5.44
CA TYR A 621 -6.92 -12.90 -4.98
C TYR A 621 -6.56 -12.76 -3.49
N ASN A 622 -6.98 -11.66 -2.82
CA ASN A 622 -6.76 -11.39 -1.41
C ASN A 622 -5.30 -11.55 -0.98
N LEU A 623 -4.40 -10.79 -1.63
CA LEU A 623 -2.96 -10.87 -1.40
C LEU A 623 -2.42 -9.65 -0.66
N VAL A 624 -2.82 -8.44 -1.05
CA VAL A 624 -2.16 -7.19 -0.60
C VAL A 624 -3.15 -6.19 -0.01
N LYS A 625 -2.69 -5.46 1.01
CA LYS A 625 -3.32 -4.23 1.51
C LYS A 625 -2.30 -3.09 1.48
N VAL A 626 -2.72 -1.94 0.96
CA VAL A 626 -1.91 -0.72 0.94
C VAL A 626 -2.58 0.33 1.82
N THR A 627 -1.82 0.96 2.72
CA THR A 627 -2.29 2.05 3.57
C THR A 627 -1.34 3.23 3.45
N ILE A 628 -1.91 4.42 3.31
CA ILE A 628 -1.17 5.68 3.18
C ILE A 628 -1.52 6.55 4.39
N SER A 629 -0.53 7.20 4.98
CA SER A 629 -0.68 8.26 5.98
C SER A 629 0.08 9.48 5.51
N ALA A 630 -0.64 10.56 5.24
CA ALA A 630 -0.03 11.87 5.06
C ALA A 630 0.51 12.37 6.41
N ASN A 631 1.63 13.07 6.39
CA ASN A 631 2.29 13.68 7.54
C ASN A 631 2.16 15.19 7.54
#